data_AF-A0AAV8YIL6-F1
#
_entry.id   AF-A0AAV8YIL6-F1
#
_cell.length_a   1.000
_cell.length_b   1.000
_cell.length_c   1.000
_cell.angle_alpha   90.00
_cell.angle_beta   90.00
_cell.angle_gamma   90.00
#
_symmetry.space_group_name_H-M   'P 1'
#
loop_
_entity.id
_entity.type
_entity.pdbx_description
1 polymer ?
#
loop_
_entity_poly.entity_id
_entity_poly.type
_entity_poly.pdbx_seq_one_letter_code
_entity_poly.pdbx_strand_id
1 'polypeptide(L)' 'MNHYCCVPRCSSWIMKNPQLTFHIVPEQGRHHVSLVNKFGQKEHIDRRKAWILKLNIGKPLRIQKSGRY' A
#
# COMPACT_ATOMS: atom_id res chain seq x y z
N MET A 1 5.10 6.01 7.33
CA MET A 1 4.98 7.48 7.32
C MET A 1 3.89 7.83 6.33
N ASN A 2 2.89 8.62 6.73
CA ASN A 2 1.80 9.05 5.85
C ASN A 2 2.31 10.22 5.01
N HIS A 3 2.26 10.11 3.68
CA HIS A 3 2.71 11.19 2.80
C HIS A 3 1.54 12.12 2.46
N TYR A 4 1.65 13.38 2.89
CA TYR A 4 0.80 14.46 2.42
C TYR A 4 1.35 14.99 1.09
N CYS A 5 0.48 15.57 0.26
CA CYS A 5 0.93 16.26 -0.94
C CYS A 5 1.72 17.51 -0.53
N CYS A 6 3.03 17.50 -0.74
CA CYS A 6 3.94 18.61 -0.41
C CYS A 6 3.99 19.71 -1.49
N VAL A 7 3.18 19.60 -2.56
CA VAL A 7 3.19 20.56 -3.68
C VAL A 7 2.35 21.78 -3.30
N PRO A 8 2.95 22.99 -3.22
CA PRO A 8 2.20 24.21 -2.99
C PRO A 8 1.14 24.42 -4.08
N ARG A 9 -0.09 24.77 -3.70
CA ARG A 9 -1.23 24.96 -4.61
C ARG A 9 -1.64 23.71 -5.39
N CYS A 10 -1.41 22.51 -4.84
CA CYS A 10 -1.84 21.27 -5.49
C CYS A 10 -3.37 21.21 -5.68
N SER A 11 -3.88 21.32 -6.90
CA SER A 11 -5.32 21.19 -7.17
C SER A 11 -5.86 19.76 -7.07
N SER A 12 -5.03 18.79 -6.64
CA SER A 12 -5.43 17.38 -6.55
C SER A 12 -6.58 17.19 -5.57
N TRP A 13 -7.41 16.18 -5.85
CA TRP A 13 -8.52 15.80 -4.99
C TRP A 13 -8.07 15.48 -3.54
N ILE A 14 -6.83 15.01 -3.34
CA ILE A 14 -6.29 14.68 -2.02
C ILE A 14 -6.05 15.94 -1.16
N MET A 15 -5.58 17.04 -1.74
CA MET A 15 -5.43 18.30 -0.97
C MET A 15 -6.78 18.77 -0.41
N LYS A 16 -7.87 18.48 -1.13
CA LYS A 16 -9.24 18.81 -0.70
C LYS A 16 -9.80 17.83 0.35
N ASN A 17 -9.11 16.72 0.62
CA ASN A 17 -9.55 15.64 1.50
C ASN A 17 -8.40 15.23 2.46
N PRO A 18 -8.10 16.03 3.49
CA PRO A 18 -6.95 15.84 4.38
C PRO A 18 -6.97 14.54 5.20
N GLN A 19 -8.12 13.88 5.29
CA GLN A 19 -8.28 12.55 5.90
C GLN A 19 -7.67 11.43 5.06
N LEU A 20 -7.33 11.69 3.80
CA LEU A 20 -6.72 10.70 2.92
C LEU A 20 -5.20 10.75 3.04
N THR A 21 -4.60 9.56 3.17
CA THR A 21 -3.16 9.42 3.27
C THR A 21 -2.66 8.38 2.26
N PHE A 22 -1.48 8.64 1.69
CA PHE A 22 -0.81 7.67 0.82
C PHE A 22 0.09 6.77 1.65
N HIS A 23 -0.07 5.47 1.43
CA HIS A 23 0.83 4.47 1.97
C HIS A 23 1.77 3.96 0.88
N ILE A 24 3.03 3.79 1.26
CA ILE A 24 4.00 3.10 0.42
C ILE A 24 3.61 1.62 0.36
N VAL A 25 3.66 1.05 -0.84
CA VAL A 25 3.48 -0.38 -1.05
C VAL A 25 4.52 -1.14 -0.22
N PRO A 26 4.11 -2.13 0.61
CA PRO A 26 5.05 -2.90 1.42
C PRO A 26 6.12 -3.60 0.56
N GLU A 27 7.35 -3.60 1.07
CA GLU A 27 8.44 -4.40 0.49
C GLU A 27 8.14 -5.90 0.61
N GLN A 28 8.55 -6.65 -0.41
CA GLN A 28 8.37 -8.10 -0.43
C GLN A 28 9.30 -8.79 0.58
N GLY A 29 8.76 -9.74 1.34
CA GLY A 29 9.49 -10.57 2.29
C GLY A 29 9.81 -9.88 3.63
N ARG A 30 9.62 -8.56 3.73
CA ARG A 30 10.00 -7.80 4.94
C ARG A 30 9.02 -7.93 6.08
N HIS A 31 7.73 -8.08 5.78
CA HIS A 31 6.67 -8.14 6.77
C HIS A 31 5.66 -9.22 6.43
N HIS A 32 5.22 -9.97 7.45
CA HIS A 32 4.18 -10.97 7.33
C HIS A 32 2.98 -10.58 8.18
N VAL A 33 1.80 -11.03 7.75
CA VAL A 33 0.52 -10.78 8.41
C VAL A 33 -0.28 -12.07 8.49
N SER A 34 -1.07 -12.21 9.56
CA SER A 34 -2.06 -13.27 9.67
C SER A 34 -3.38 -12.81 9.06
N LEU A 35 -3.90 -13.57 8.11
CA LEU A 35 -5.20 -13.32 7.49
C LEU A 35 -6.10 -14.54 7.61
N VAL A 36 -7.39 -14.29 7.82
CA VAL A 36 -8.40 -15.34 7.74
C VAL A 36 -8.80 -15.49 6.28
N ASN A 37 -8.65 -16.70 5.73
CA ASN A 37 -9.05 -17.02 4.36
C ASN A 37 -10.58 -17.21 4.26
N LYS A 38 -11.07 -17.46 3.04
CA LYS A 38 -12.52 -17.65 2.79
C LYS A 38 -13.10 -18.88 3.51
N PHE A 39 -12.26 -19.82 3.95
CA PHE A 39 -12.62 -21.02 4.69
C PHE A 39 -12.51 -20.84 6.21
N GLY A 40 -12.29 -19.61 6.69
CA GLY A 40 -12.16 -19.33 8.12
C GLY A 40 -10.80 -19.73 8.74
N GLN A 41 -9.84 -20.19 7.95
CA GLN A 41 -8.53 -20.60 8.44
C GLN A 41 -7.56 -19.42 8.49
N LYS A 42 -6.71 -19.37 9.51
CA LYS A 42 -5.64 -18.37 9.63
C LYS A 42 -4.43 -18.79 8.81
N GLU A 43 -4.05 -17.94 7.86
CA GLU A 43 -2.86 -18.08 7.04
C GLU A 43 -1.85 -16.99 7.39
N HIS A 44 -0.56 -17.35 7.43
CA HIS A 44 0.53 -16.40 7.62
C HIS A 44 1.16 -16.10 6.26
N ILE A 45 0.90 -14.91 5.73
CA ILE A 45 1.34 -14.53 4.38
C ILE A 45 2.12 -13.22 4.39
N ASP A 46 2.93 -13.03 3.35
CA ASP A 46 3.62 -11.78 3.09
C ASP A 46 2.62 -10.60 2.97
N ARG A 47 2.96 -9.46 3.60
CA ARG A 47 2.10 -8.27 3.66
C ARG A 47 1.83 -7.67 2.28
N ARG A 48 2.80 -7.73 1.35
CA ARG A 48 2.60 -7.24 -0.01
C ARG A 48 1.62 -8.15 -0.75
N LYS A 49 1.73 -9.48 -0.60
CA LYS A 49 0.73 -10.42 -1.14
C LYS A 49 -0.67 -10.17 -0.59
N ALA A 50 -0.78 -9.93 0.72
CA ALA A 50 -2.05 -9.57 1.36
C ALA A 50 -2.67 -8.31 0.72
N TRP A 51 -1.88 -7.28 0.43
CA TRP A 51 -2.33 -6.06 -0.22
C TRP A 51 -2.81 -6.30 -1.65
N ILE A 52 -2.06 -7.06 -2.44
CA ILE A 52 -2.45 -7.41 -3.82
C ILE A 52 -3.81 -8.11 -3.83
N LEU A 53 -4.00 -9.09 -2.93
CA LEU A 53 -5.24 -9.86 -2.82
C LEU A 53 -6.43 -9.02 -2.34
N LYS A 54 -6.24 -8.19 -1.30
CA LYS A 54 -7.34 -7.44 -0.68
C LYS A 54 -7.72 -6.18 -1.46
N LEU A 55 -6.77 -5.52 -2.10
CA LEU A 55 -7.00 -4.30 -2.87
C LEU A 55 -7.32 -4.59 -4.35
N ASN A 56 -7.43 -5.86 -4.75
CA ASN A 56 -7.69 -6.30 -6.13
C ASN A 56 -6.80 -5.59 -7.16
N ILE A 57 -5.49 -5.53 -6.87
CA ILE A 57 -4.55 -4.81 -7.72
C ILE A 57 -4.31 -5.64 -8.98
N GLY A 58 -5.11 -5.40 -10.02
CA GLY A 58 -5.06 -6.13 -11.30
C GLY A 58 -3.85 -5.82 -12.19
N LYS A 59 -2.96 -4.91 -11.76
CA LYS A 59 -1.71 -4.59 -12.45
C LYS A 59 -0.52 -5.05 -11.61
N PRO A 60 0.55 -5.57 -12.22
CA PRO A 60 1.76 -5.90 -11.48
C PRO A 60 2.29 -4.63 -10.80
N LEU A 61 2.46 -4.71 -9.48
CA LEU A 61 3.02 -3.62 -8.68
C LEU A 61 4.46 -3.39 -9.14
N ARG A 62 4.67 -2.33 -9.95
CA ARG A 62 6.00 -1.92 -10.37
C ARG A 62 6.78 -1.45 -9.14
N ILE A 63 7.89 -2.13 -8.89
CA ILE A 63 8.83 -1.74 -7.84
C ILE A 63 9.53 -0.49 -8.37
N GLN A 64 9.15 0.69 -7.90
CA GLN A 64 10.04 1.84 -8.02
C GLN A 64 11.20 1.55 -7.07
N LYS A 65 12.38 1.24 -7.62
CA LYS A 65 13.61 1.29 -6.84
C LYS A 65 13.67 2.72 -6.29
N SER A 66 13.61 2.87 -4.98
CA SER A 66 13.86 4.15 -4.33
C SER A 66 15.31 4.53 -4.64
N GLY A 67 15.49 5.32 -5.69
CA GLY A 67 16.73 6.05 -5.90
C GLY A 67 16.91 6.98 -4.70
N ARG A 68 18.04 6.82 -4.00
CA ARG A 68 18.54 7.84 -3.08
C ARG A 68 18.68 9.14 -3.87
N TYR A 69 17.96 10.17 -3.44
CA TYR A 69 18.33 11.56 -3.62
C TYR A 69 18.45 12.16 -2.22
#